data_AF-A0A957GKI0-F1
#
_entry.id   AF-A0A957GKI0-F1
#
_cell.length_a   1.000
_cell.length_b   1.000
_cell.length_c   1.000
_cell.angle_alpha   90.00
_cell.angle_beta   90.00
_cell.angle_gamma   90.00
#
_symmetry.space_group_name_H-M   'P 1'
#
loop_
_entity.id
_entity.type
_entity.pdbx_description
1 polymer ?
#
loop_
_entity_poly.entity_id
_entity_poly.type
_entity_poly.pdbx_seq_one_letter_code
_entity_poly.pdbx_strand_id
1 'polypeptide(L)'
;LLYARSSADQARFERAQADLAGLLGEEKRPFMHQRALSAFKDVAFEWTQLQRAVATGDAASVEWARWQLVNAGANCLALAAQRYFSKGWGANLPEVLTLPNAPANWQELVQGVLNAPLHELLPVAEGLVNGVRRVLLAGQREVGVRETAVSLFQDFYFFVFEYKNKVLAACRRGDAMTARYAAAQLQQEISAMLNKVDAGFFGEPFNLLGEYGAGYGAAGFPDLLAAQGDLAVLAEQVQQLDSQMQGWLTTHGVVLNVLADEAALQDFLDQRMIHEAG
;
A
#
# COMPACT_ATOMS: atom_id res chain seq x y z
N LEU A 1 -33.76 9.53 -17.62
CA LEU A 1 -33.70 8.30 -18.46
C LEU A 1 -34.30 8.62 -19.83
N LEU A 2 -33.59 8.37 -20.94
CA LEU A 2 -34.13 8.67 -22.27
C LEU A 2 -34.95 7.50 -22.86
N TYR A 3 -34.71 6.26 -22.42
CA TYR A 3 -35.48 5.07 -22.81
C TYR A 3 -35.20 3.88 -21.88
N ALA A 4 -36.23 3.11 -21.54
CA ALA A 4 -36.11 1.78 -20.91
C ALA A 4 -37.06 0.80 -21.64
N ARG A 5 -36.59 -0.42 -21.93
CA ARG A 5 -37.36 -1.44 -22.66
C ARG A 5 -38.41 -2.13 -21.79
N SER A 6 -38.30 -2.01 -20.47
CA SER A 6 -39.18 -2.61 -19.48
C SER A 6 -39.09 -1.89 -18.13
N SER A 7 -40.04 -2.14 -17.24
CA SER A 7 -39.97 -1.68 -15.84
C SER A 7 -38.79 -2.27 -15.07
N ALA A 8 -38.39 -3.51 -15.38
CA ALA A 8 -37.21 -4.14 -14.82
C ALA A 8 -35.91 -3.44 -15.24
N ASP A 9 -35.80 -3.02 -16.50
CA ASP A 9 -34.66 -2.24 -16.98
C ASP A 9 -34.61 -0.86 -16.31
N GLN A 10 -35.76 -0.20 -16.17
CA GLN A 10 -35.84 1.08 -15.46
C GLN A 10 -35.35 0.95 -14.01
N ALA A 11 -35.84 -0.05 -13.27
CA ALA A 11 -35.41 -0.31 -11.89
C ALA A 11 -33.90 -0.61 -11.81
N ARG A 12 -33.32 -1.31 -12.80
CA ARG A 12 -31.87 -1.54 -12.88
C ARG A 12 -31.10 -0.23 -13.05
N PHE A 13 -31.57 0.69 -13.90
CA PHE A 13 -30.91 1.99 -14.09
C PHE A 13 -31.02 2.89 -12.86
N GLU A 14 -32.20 2.94 -12.24
CA GLU A 14 -32.40 3.72 -11.01
C GLU A 14 -31.50 3.20 -9.88
N ARG A 15 -31.36 1.88 -9.76
CA ARG A 15 -30.40 1.27 -8.83
C ARG A 15 -28.96 1.66 -9.15
N ALA A 16 -28.55 1.59 -10.42
CA ALA A 16 -27.20 1.99 -10.81
C ALA A 16 -26.92 3.48 -10.50
N GLN A 17 -27.92 4.37 -10.68
CA GLN A 17 -27.80 5.78 -10.30
C GLN A 17 -27.66 5.95 -8.78
N ALA A 18 -28.46 5.23 -8.01
CA ALA A 18 -28.38 5.24 -6.55
C ALA A 18 -27.02 4.71 -6.06
N ASP A 19 -26.52 3.62 -6.65
CA ASP A 19 -25.22 3.04 -6.32
C ASP A 19 -24.09 4.01 -6.63
N LEU A 20 -24.12 4.68 -7.79
CA LEU A 20 -23.15 5.72 -8.16
C LEU A 20 -23.19 6.92 -7.21
N ALA A 21 -24.38 7.37 -6.84
CA ALA A 21 -24.53 8.46 -5.86
C ALA A 21 -23.97 8.05 -4.50
N GLY A 22 -24.18 6.79 -4.08
CA GLY A 22 -23.59 6.24 -2.85
C GLY A 22 -22.06 6.23 -2.88
N LEU A 23 -21.43 5.95 -4.02
CA LEU A 23 -19.96 6.00 -4.15
C LEU A 23 -19.36 7.40 -3.97
N LEU A 24 -20.18 8.45 -4.09
CA LEU A 24 -19.78 9.84 -3.85
C LEU A 24 -19.91 10.26 -2.38
N GLY A 25 -20.51 9.41 -1.54
CA GLY A 25 -20.66 9.64 -0.10
C GLY A 25 -19.33 9.53 0.64
N GLU A 26 -19.18 10.30 1.72
CA GLU A 26 -17.97 10.34 2.55
C GLU A 26 -17.64 8.97 3.17
N GLU A 27 -18.65 8.15 3.46
CA GLU A 27 -18.49 6.79 3.98
C GLU A 27 -17.81 5.84 2.99
N LYS A 28 -17.85 6.16 1.69
CA LYS A 28 -17.16 5.40 0.63
C LYS A 28 -15.75 5.93 0.35
N ARG A 29 -15.30 6.98 1.03
CA ARG A 29 -13.98 7.56 0.82
C ARG A 29 -12.83 6.55 0.98
N PRO A 30 -12.78 5.66 2.00
CA PRO A 30 -11.73 4.65 2.09
C PRO A 30 -11.75 3.67 0.91
N PHE A 31 -12.94 3.23 0.49
CA PHE A 31 -13.11 2.33 -0.66
C PHE A 31 -12.65 2.98 -1.97
N MET A 32 -13.06 4.22 -2.22
CA MET A 32 -12.68 4.97 -3.42
C MET A 32 -11.19 5.29 -3.43
N HIS A 33 -10.60 5.54 -2.26
CA HIS A 33 -9.16 5.69 -2.13
C HIS A 33 -8.42 4.39 -2.48
N GLN A 34 -8.86 3.23 -1.99
CA GLN A 34 -8.28 1.94 -2.37
C GLN A 34 -8.37 1.68 -3.88
N ARG A 35 -9.48 2.08 -4.52
CA ARG A 35 -9.62 2.04 -5.99
C ARG A 35 -8.58 2.93 -6.67
N ALA A 36 -8.30 4.12 -6.12
CA ALA A 36 -7.25 5.01 -6.63
C ALA A 36 -5.84 4.40 -6.49
N LEU A 37 -5.53 3.76 -5.36
CA LEU A 37 -4.26 3.04 -5.16
C LEU A 37 -4.09 1.91 -6.18
N SER A 38 -5.15 1.14 -6.43
CA SER A 38 -5.11 0.08 -7.44
C SER A 38 -4.96 0.64 -8.86
N ALA A 39 -5.59 1.78 -9.17
CA ALA A 39 -5.50 2.42 -10.48
C ALA A 39 -4.11 2.99 -10.77
N PHE A 40 -3.30 3.27 -9.74
CA PHE A 40 -1.93 3.75 -9.92
C PHE A 40 -1.03 2.77 -10.69
N LYS A 41 -1.40 1.48 -10.76
CA LYS A 41 -0.71 0.50 -11.63
C LYS A 41 -0.69 0.95 -13.08
N ASP A 42 -1.76 1.60 -13.54
CA ASP A 42 -1.85 2.14 -14.91
C ASP A 42 -0.90 3.32 -15.07
N VAL A 43 -0.73 4.17 -14.05
CA VAL A 43 0.25 5.27 -14.06
C VAL A 43 1.67 4.74 -14.21
N ALA A 44 2.03 3.71 -13.42
CA ALA A 44 3.35 3.08 -13.50
C ALA A 44 3.58 2.39 -14.86
N PHE A 45 2.55 1.74 -15.40
CA PHE A 45 2.59 1.13 -16.72
C PHE A 45 2.82 2.18 -17.81
N GLU A 46 2.01 3.24 -17.87
CA GLU A 46 2.13 4.28 -18.89
C GLU A 46 3.43 5.08 -18.78
N TRP A 47 3.94 5.27 -17.55
CA TRP A 47 5.29 5.80 -17.34
C TRP A 47 6.36 4.93 -18.00
N THR A 48 6.28 3.61 -17.80
CA THR A 48 7.22 2.65 -18.41
C THR A 48 7.10 2.66 -19.94
N GLN A 49 5.87 2.75 -20.46
CA GLN A 49 5.63 2.83 -21.90
C GLN A 49 6.24 4.11 -22.51
N LEU A 50 6.11 5.24 -21.82
CA LEU A 50 6.75 6.49 -22.23
C LEU A 50 8.27 6.37 -22.25
N GLN A 51 8.89 5.84 -21.18
CA GLN A 51 10.34 5.61 -21.13
C GLN A 51 10.84 4.76 -22.29
N ARG A 52 10.11 3.69 -22.62
CA ARG A 52 10.45 2.80 -23.74
C ARG A 52 10.33 3.51 -25.08
N ALA A 53 9.24 4.25 -25.31
CA ALA A 53 9.02 4.99 -26.55
C ALA A 53 10.10 6.06 -26.79
N VAL A 54 10.51 6.77 -25.73
CA VAL A 54 11.63 7.73 -25.77
C VAL A 54 12.94 7.01 -26.12
N ALA A 55 13.23 5.88 -25.47
CA ALA A 55 14.46 5.12 -25.69
C ALA A 55 14.57 4.57 -27.13
N THR A 56 13.45 4.23 -27.77
CA THR A 56 13.42 3.75 -29.16
C THR A 56 13.28 4.85 -30.20
N GLY A 57 13.07 6.11 -29.79
CA GLY A 57 12.83 7.23 -30.71
C GLY A 57 11.51 7.12 -31.48
N ASP A 58 10.53 6.37 -30.96
CA ASP A 58 9.22 6.21 -31.62
C ASP A 58 8.32 7.40 -31.28
N ALA A 59 8.34 8.41 -32.16
CA ALA A 59 7.60 9.65 -31.97
C ALA A 59 6.09 9.44 -31.81
N ALA A 60 5.48 8.50 -32.55
CA ALA A 60 4.04 8.25 -32.45
C ALA A 60 3.70 7.64 -31.08
N SER A 61 4.50 6.68 -30.63
CA SER A 61 4.33 6.08 -29.30
C SER A 61 4.59 7.09 -28.17
N VAL A 62 5.53 8.03 -28.34
CA VAL A 62 5.77 9.11 -27.38
C VAL A 62 4.52 9.99 -27.24
N GLU A 63 3.95 10.46 -28.34
CA GLU A 63 2.76 11.32 -28.30
C GLU A 63 1.57 10.61 -27.66
N TRP A 64 1.36 9.33 -27.99
CA TRP A 64 0.30 8.54 -27.37
C TRP A 64 0.52 8.34 -25.86
N ALA A 65 1.73 7.94 -25.45
CA ALA A 65 2.05 7.64 -24.06
C ALA A 65 1.95 8.89 -23.16
N ARG A 66 2.25 10.10 -23.68
CA ARG A 66 2.02 11.37 -22.95
C ARG A 66 0.57 11.51 -22.51
N TRP A 67 -0.36 11.32 -23.45
CA TRP A 67 -1.79 11.41 -23.15
C TRP A 67 -2.23 10.32 -22.19
N GLN A 68 -1.78 9.07 -22.38
CA GLN A 68 -2.16 7.97 -21.49
C GLN A 68 -1.65 8.17 -20.07
N LEU A 69 -0.42 8.68 -19.90
CA LEU A 69 0.14 8.98 -18.58
C LEU A 69 -0.67 10.06 -17.84
N VAL A 70 -0.99 11.16 -18.52
CA VAL A 70 -1.85 12.22 -17.96
C VAL A 70 -3.23 11.67 -17.59
N ASN A 71 -3.80 10.83 -18.46
CA ASN A 71 -5.12 10.24 -18.23
C ASN A 71 -5.12 9.30 -17.02
N ALA A 72 -4.12 8.42 -16.92
CA ALA A 72 -3.98 7.51 -15.79
C ALA A 72 -3.81 8.28 -14.48
N GLY A 73 -2.99 9.35 -14.48
CA GLY A 73 -2.79 10.21 -13.31
C GLY A 73 -4.08 10.93 -12.89
N ALA A 74 -4.79 11.53 -13.85
CA ALA A 74 -6.05 12.21 -13.62
C ALA A 74 -7.13 11.26 -13.08
N ASN A 75 -7.21 10.02 -13.60
CA ASN A 75 -8.13 9.00 -13.10
C ASN A 75 -7.86 8.62 -11.65
N CYS A 76 -6.59 8.45 -11.27
CA CYS A 76 -6.21 8.18 -9.88
C CYS A 76 -6.66 9.31 -8.96
N LEU A 77 -6.37 10.55 -9.34
CA LEU A 77 -6.74 11.74 -8.56
C LEU A 77 -8.27 11.92 -8.49
N ALA A 78 -9.00 11.64 -9.57
CA ALA A 78 -10.46 11.70 -9.60
C ALA A 78 -11.08 10.64 -8.67
N LEU A 79 -10.58 9.40 -8.69
CA LEU A 79 -11.02 8.36 -7.76
C LEU A 79 -10.76 8.77 -6.30
N ALA A 80 -9.57 9.26 -5.99
CA ALA A 80 -9.20 9.71 -4.65
C ALA A 80 -10.04 10.93 -4.18
N ALA A 81 -10.50 11.76 -5.12
CA ALA A 81 -11.38 12.89 -4.87
C ALA A 81 -12.88 12.54 -4.96
N GLN A 82 -13.23 11.28 -5.21
CA GLN A 82 -14.60 10.82 -5.48
C GLN A 82 -15.27 11.69 -6.56
N ARG A 83 -14.64 11.84 -7.71
CA ARG A 83 -15.15 12.60 -8.86
C ARG A 83 -15.20 11.77 -10.12
N TYR A 84 -16.16 12.09 -10.97
CA TYR A 84 -16.27 11.58 -12.33
C TYR A 84 -16.15 12.75 -13.31
N PHE A 85 -15.54 12.51 -14.46
CA PHE A 85 -15.51 13.50 -15.51
C PHE A 85 -16.79 13.45 -16.35
N SER A 86 -17.29 14.61 -16.78
CA SER A 86 -18.62 14.71 -17.38
C SER A 86 -18.67 14.53 -18.90
N LYS A 87 -17.52 14.64 -19.59
CA LYS A 87 -17.41 14.58 -21.06
C LYS A 87 -16.35 13.57 -21.50
N GLY A 88 -15.95 13.60 -22.78
CA GLY A 88 -14.77 12.89 -23.28
C GLY A 88 -13.46 13.63 -22.92
N TRP A 89 -12.35 12.91 -22.90
CA TRP A 89 -11.03 13.40 -22.44
C TRP A 89 -10.61 14.76 -23.00
N GLY A 90 -10.73 14.98 -24.31
CA GLY A 90 -10.38 16.28 -24.92
C GLY A 90 -11.20 17.46 -24.40
N ALA A 91 -12.42 17.21 -23.92
CA ALA A 91 -13.32 18.23 -23.37
C ALA A 91 -13.24 18.34 -21.84
N ASN A 92 -12.63 17.37 -21.16
CA ASN A 92 -12.49 17.33 -19.70
C ASN A 92 -11.21 17.99 -19.19
N LEU A 93 -10.30 18.42 -20.06
CA LEU A 93 -9.04 19.01 -19.61
C LEU A 93 -9.25 20.14 -18.57
N PRO A 94 -10.25 21.03 -18.68
CA PRO A 94 -10.54 22.01 -17.62
C PRO A 94 -10.92 21.36 -16.27
N GLU A 95 -11.67 20.26 -16.28
CA GLU A 95 -12.04 19.51 -15.06
C GLU A 95 -10.82 18.80 -14.46
N VAL A 96 -9.98 18.21 -15.32
CA VAL A 96 -8.72 17.55 -14.92
C VAL A 96 -7.78 18.55 -14.24
N LEU A 97 -7.64 19.76 -14.79
CA LEU A 97 -6.75 20.79 -14.26
C LEU A 97 -7.23 21.39 -12.92
N THR A 98 -8.50 21.21 -12.56
CA THR A 98 -9.13 21.80 -11.36
C THR A 98 -9.52 20.75 -10.31
N LEU A 99 -8.86 19.59 -10.33
CA LEU A 99 -9.05 18.54 -9.33
C LEU A 99 -8.65 19.05 -7.93
N PRO A 100 -9.49 18.86 -6.90
CA PRO A 100 -9.37 19.55 -5.61
C PRO A 100 -8.20 19.05 -4.78
N ASN A 101 -7.74 17.83 -5.01
CA ASN A 101 -6.64 17.19 -4.28
C ASN A 101 -5.41 16.97 -5.17
N ALA A 102 -5.33 17.65 -6.32
CA ALA A 102 -4.19 17.50 -7.22
C ALA A 102 -2.91 18.10 -6.59
N PRO A 103 -1.72 17.68 -7.05
CA PRO A 103 -0.47 18.35 -6.67
C PRO A 103 -0.54 19.86 -6.92
N ALA A 104 0.12 20.67 -6.08
CA ALA A 104 0.06 22.13 -6.20
C ALA A 104 0.47 22.66 -7.59
N ASN A 105 1.42 21.98 -8.24
CA ASN A 105 1.89 22.27 -9.60
C ASN A 105 1.26 21.36 -10.67
N TRP A 106 0.08 20.78 -10.41
CA TRP A 106 -0.57 19.81 -11.30
C TRP A 106 -0.73 20.32 -12.72
N GLN A 107 -1.20 21.55 -12.88
CA GLN A 107 -1.39 22.14 -14.20
C GLN A 107 -0.07 22.25 -14.98
N GLU A 108 1.01 22.68 -14.32
CA GLU A 108 2.34 22.77 -14.92
C GLU A 108 2.86 21.38 -15.32
N LEU A 109 2.65 20.37 -14.47
CA LEU A 109 3.05 18.99 -14.76
C LEU A 109 2.30 18.42 -15.95
N VAL A 110 0.97 18.60 -16.02
CA VAL A 110 0.15 18.12 -17.14
C VAL A 110 0.56 18.81 -18.45
N GLN A 111 0.67 20.14 -18.44
CA GLN A 111 1.08 20.90 -19.62
C GLN A 111 2.50 20.56 -20.04
N GLY A 112 3.40 20.34 -19.08
CA GLY A 112 4.76 19.94 -19.33
C GLY A 112 4.84 18.56 -19.97
N VAL A 113 4.13 17.54 -19.46
CA VAL A 113 4.12 16.21 -20.09
C VAL A 113 3.59 16.26 -21.52
N LEU A 114 2.53 17.02 -21.78
CA LEU A 114 1.93 17.08 -23.11
C LEU A 114 2.77 17.85 -24.13
N ASN A 115 3.57 18.84 -23.71
CA ASN A 115 4.24 19.78 -24.62
C ASN A 115 5.77 19.78 -24.56
N ALA A 116 6.39 19.16 -23.56
CA ALA A 116 7.84 19.23 -23.36
C ALA A 116 8.61 18.62 -24.54
N PRO A 117 9.77 19.18 -24.92
CA PRO A 117 10.65 18.54 -25.88
C PRO A 117 11.19 17.22 -25.31
N LEU A 118 11.61 16.31 -26.20
CA LEU A 118 11.98 14.93 -25.83
C LEU A 118 13.03 14.85 -24.70
N HIS A 119 13.99 15.78 -24.67
CA HIS A 119 15.07 15.80 -23.68
C HIS A 119 14.63 16.27 -22.28
N GLU A 120 13.48 16.94 -22.16
CA GLU A 120 12.90 17.39 -20.88
C GLU A 120 11.72 16.51 -20.43
N LEU A 121 11.19 15.68 -21.34
CA LEU A 121 9.95 14.95 -21.14
C LEU A 121 10.00 13.99 -19.94
N LEU A 122 11.05 13.17 -19.82
CA LEU A 122 11.12 12.14 -18.77
C LEU A 122 11.17 12.74 -17.36
N PRO A 123 12.00 13.75 -17.05
CA PRO A 123 11.97 14.42 -15.74
C PRO A 123 10.61 15.02 -15.39
N VAL A 124 9.93 15.65 -16.35
CA VAL A 124 8.61 16.26 -16.12
C VAL A 124 7.55 15.20 -15.87
N ALA A 125 7.56 14.11 -16.64
CA ALA A 125 6.68 12.97 -16.48
C ALA A 125 6.89 12.24 -15.14
N GLU A 126 8.14 12.06 -14.71
CA GLU A 126 8.46 11.55 -13.38
C GLU A 126 7.90 12.47 -12.28
N GLY A 127 7.98 13.79 -12.46
CA GLY A 127 7.34 14.77 -11.58
C GLY A 127 5.84 14.58 -11.45
N LEU A 128 5.15 14.27 -12.56
CA LEU A 128 3.72 13.94 -12.58
C LEU A 128 3.43 12.66 -11.79
N VAL A 129 4.15 11.58 -12.08
CA VAL A 129 4.00 10.26 -11.40
C VAL A 129 4.20 10.42 -9.89
N ASN A 130 5.28 11.08 -9.48
CA ASN A 130 5.60 11.32 -8.07
C ASN A 130 4.63 12.29 -7.40
N GLY A 131 4.08 13.26 -8.14
CA GLY A 131 3.00 14.13 -7.69
C GLY A 131 1.75 13.33 -7.32
N VAL A 132 1.27 12.50 -8.25
CA VAL A 132 0.09 11.63 -8.02
C VAL A 132 0.35 10.69 -6.85
N ARG A 133 1.52 10.02 -6.81
CA ARG A 133 1.89 9.11 -5.72
C ARG A 133 1.81 9.78 -4.35
N ARG A 134 2.34 11.00 -4.22
CA ARG A 134 2.31 11.76 -2.94
C ARG A 134 0.90 12.07 -2.49
N VAL A 135 0.02 12.48 -3.39
CA VAL A 135 -1.40 12.71 -3.07
C VAL A 135 -2.05 11.43 -2.55
N LEU A 136 -1.81 10.31 -3.24
CA LEU A 136 -2.37 9.02 -2.85
C LEU A 136 -1.85 8.58 -1.47
N LEU A 137 -0.55 8.68 -1.20
CA LEU A 137 0.01 8.37 0.12
C LEU A 137 -0.57 9.24 1.24
N ALA A 138 -0.79 10.53 0.98
CA ALA A 138 -1.41 11.43 1.94
C ALA A 138 -2.87 11.02 2.21
N GLY A 139 -3.64 10.73 1.16
CA GLY A 139 -5.02 10.26 1.30
C GLY A 139 -5.12 8.92 2.03
N GLN A 140 -4.18 7.99 1.83
CA GLN A 140 -4.17 6.67 2.49
C GLN A 140 -4.05 6.82 4.01
N ARG A 141 -3.24 7.78 4.47
CA ARG A 141 -3.10 8.13 5.90
C ARG A 141 -4.35 8.79 6.45
N GLU A 142 -4.99 9.65 5.66
CA GLU A 142 -6.20 10.38 6.07
C GLU A 142 -7.40 9.45 6.25
N VAL A 143 -7.56 8.46 5.37
CA VAL A 143 -8.66 7.49 5.43
C VAL A 143 -8.33 6.26 6.28
N GLY A 144 -7.10 6.17 6.79
CA GLY A 144 -6.62 5.05 7.60
C GLY A 144 -7.36 4.95 8.92
N VAL A 145 -7.72 3.73 9.30
CA VAL A 145 -8.35 3.43 10.60
C VAL A 145 -7.34 2.71 11.47
N ARG A 146 -6.92 3.34 12.57
CA ARG A 146 -5.97 2.76 13.52
C ARG A 146 -6.60 1.62 14.28
N GLU A 147 -5.77 0.63 14.57
CA GLU A 147 -6.10 -0.52 15.43
C GLU A 147 -5.23 -0.50 16.68
N THR A 148 -5.69 -1.19 17.73
CA THR A 148 -4.87 -1.34 18.94
C THR A 148 -3.80 -2.41 18.72
N ALA A 149 -2.65 -2.26 19.39
CA ALA A 149 -1.59 -3.27 19.36
C ALA A 149 -2.11 -4.64 19.84
N VAL A 150 -2.93 -4.67 20.90
CA VAL A 150 -3.54 -5.91 21.42
C VAL A 150 -4.38 -6.62 20.36
N SER A 151 -5.23 -5.89 19.64
CA SER A 151 -6.09 -6.47 18.58
C SER A 151 -5.26 -7.06 17.44
N LEU A 152 -4.25 -6.35 16.96
CA LEU A 152 -3.47 -6.77 15.79
C LEU A 152 -2.41 -7.83 16.08
N PHE A 153 -1.75 -7.72 17.23
CA PHE A 153 -0.62 -8.58 17.56
C PHE A 153 -1.02 -9.79 18.41
N GLN A 154 -2.32 -10.01 18.65
CA GLN A 154 -2.81 -11.23 19.27
C GLN A 154 -2.30 -12.44 18.48
N ASP A 155 -1.64 -13.37 19.19
CA ASP A 155 -1.03 -14.58 18.61
C ASP A 155 0.08 -14.35 17.56
N PHE A 156 0.40 -13.10 17.22
CA PHE A 156 1.40 -12.78 16.19
C PHE A 156 2.82 -13.17 16.57
N TYR A 157 3.11 -13.26 17.88
CA TYR A 157 4.45 -13.64 18.32
C TYR A 157 4.88 -15.03 17.82
N PHE A 158 3.93 -15.94 17.57
CA PHE A 158 4.23 -17.23 16.95
C PHE A 158 4.86 -17.08 15.56
N PHE A 159 4.34 -16.15 14.75
CA PHE A 159 4.90 -15.83 13.44
C PHE A 159 6.34 -15.33 13.56
N VAL A 160 6.61 -14.44 14.52
CA VAL A 160 7.96 -13.92 14.79
C VAL A 160 8.92 -15.05 15.16
N PHE A 161 8.51 -15.91 16.08
CA PHE A 161 9.30 -17.06 16.52
C PHE A 161 9.59 -18.06 15.38
N GLU A 162 8.57 -18.40 14.59
CA GLU A 162 8.71 -19.28 13.43
C GLU A 162 9.72 -18.72 12.43
N TYR A 163 9.56 -17.45 12.03
CA TYR A 163 10.41 -16.82 11.03
C TYR A 163 11.84 -16.60 11.51
N LYS A 164 12.03 -16.22 12.79
CA LYS A 164 13.35 -16.19 13.42
C LYS A 164 14.05 -17.55 13.27
N ASN A 165 13.37 -18.64 13.60
CA ASN A 165 13.96 -19.98 13.51
C ASN A 165 14.27 -20.38 12.06
N LYS A 166 13.44 -20.00 11.09
CA LYS A 166 13.73 -20.17 9.66
C LYS A 166 14.99 -19.43 9.23
N VAL A 167 15.12 -18.15 9.59
CA VAL A 167 16.31 -17.33 9.29
C VAL A 167 17.55 -17.98 9.89
N LEU A 168 17.54 -18.29 11.19
CA LEU A 168 18.69 -18.90 11.88
C LEU A 168 19.07 -20.26 11.30
N ALA A 169 18.10 -21.09 10.94
CA ALA A 169 18.37 -22.39 10.32
C ALA A 169 18.99 -22.23 8.92
N ALA A 170 18.54 -21.26 8.13
CA ALA A 170 19.11 -20.95 6.82
C ALA A 170 20.54 -20.39 6.94
N CYS A 171 20.79 -19.46 7.88
CA CYS A 171 22.13 -18.95 8.19
C CYS A 171 23.10 -20.08 8.55
N ARG A 172 22.69 -21.02 9.43
CA ARG A 172 23.53 -22.18 9.80
C ARG A 172 23.88 -23.10 8.62
N ARG A 173 23.01 -23.19 7.62
CA ARG A 173 23.25 -23.98 6.39
C ARG A 173 24.04 -23.22 5.32
N GLY A 174 24.33 -21.93 5.53
CA GLY A 174 24.91 -21.08 4.49
C GLY A 174 23.93 -20.71 3.37
N ASP A 175 22.62 -20.90 3.57
CA ASP A 175 21.58 -20.66 2.58
C ASP A 175 21.14 -19.20 2.59
N ALA A 176 21.92 -18.36 1.91
CA ALA A 176 21.73 -16.91 1.95
C ALA A 176 20.41 -16.44 1.33
N MET A 177 19.91 -17.12 0.30
CA MET A 177 18.66 -16.73 -0.35
C MET A 177 17.46 -16.98 0.57
N THR A 178 17.37 -18.16 1.17
CA THR A 178 16.29 -18.45 2.13
C THR A 178 16.39 -17.58 3.37
N ALA A 179 17.61 -17.34 3.89
CA ALA A 179 17.80 -16.48 5.05
C ALA A 179 17.30 -15.05 4.79
N ARG A 180 17.69 -14.45 3.65
CA ARG A 180 17.29 -13.09 3.26
C ARG A 180 15.81 -12.98 2.97
N TYR A 181 15.22 -13.97 2.29
CA TYR A 181 13.80 -13.95 1.99
C TYR A 181 12.94 -14.04 3.25
N ALA A 182 13.27 -14.97 4.17
CA ALA A 182 12.57 -15.09 5.45
C ALA A 182 12.74 -13.83 6.31
N ALA A 183 13.94 -13.23 6.34
CA ALA A 183 14.19 -11.97 7.04
C ALA A 183 13.36 -10.81 6.46
N ALA A 184 13.27 -10.71 5.13
CA ALA A 184 12.46 -9.70 4.46
C ALA A 184 10.97 -9.83 4.78
N GLN A 185 10.45 -11.04 4.77
CA GLN A 185 9.05 -11.31 5.14
C GLN A 185 8.79 -10.93 6.60
N LEU A 186 9.69 -11.30 7.51
CA LEU A 186 9.56 -10.97 8.93
C LEU A 186 9.51 -9.45 9.16
N GLN A 187 10.46 -8.70 8.60
CA GLN A 187 10.51 -7.24 8.76
C GLN A 187 9.31 -6.55 8.09
N GLN A 188 8.91 -7.01 6.90
CA GLN A 188 7.76 -6.45 6.21
C GLN A 188 6.46 -6.65 6.99
N GLU A 189 6.25 -7.83 7.56
CA GLU A 189 5.00 -8.13 8.28
C GLU A 189 4.91 -7.33 9.58
N ILE A 190 6.01 -7.27 10.37
CA ILE A 190 6.07 -6.41 11.56
C ILE A 190 5.83 -4.94 11.19
N SER A 191 6.47 -4.45 10.12
CA SER A 191 6.28 -3.08 9.65
C SER A 191 4.82 -2.80 9.28
N ALA A 192 4.16 -3.72 8.57
CA ALA A 192 2.78 -3.57 8.17
C ALA A 192 1.83 -3.50 9.37
N MET A 193 2.03 -4.35 10.38
CA MET A 193 1.22 -4.33 11.60
C MET A 193 1.45 -3.08 12.43
N LEU A 194 2.71 -2.67 12.63
CA LEU A 194 3.04 -1.42 13.34
C LEU A 194 2.45 -0.21 12.63
N ASN A 195 2.54 -0.15 11.30
CA ASN A 195 1.94 0.94 10.53
C ASN A 195 0.40 0.95 10.62
N LYS A 196 -0.24 -0.21 10.75
CA LYS A 196 -1.68 -0.27 10.99
C LYS A 196 -2.05 0.30 12.37
N VAL A 197 -1.22 0.08 13.40
CA VAL A 197 -1.36 0.74 14.71
C VAL A 197 -1.17 2.26 14.60
N ASP A 198 -0.08 2.70 13.98
CA ASP A 198 0.35 4.10 14.02
C ASP A 198 -0.34 5.00 12.99
N ALA A 199 -0.61 4.48 11.80
CA ALA A 199 -1.08 5.24 10.64
C ALA A 199 -2.39 4.70 10.05
N GLY A 200 -2.89 3.56 10.54
CA GLY A 200 -4.24 3.07 10.22
C GLY A 200 -4.39 2.33 8.89
N PHE A 201 -3.29 2.00 8.22
CA PHE A 201 -3.32 1.22 6.99
C PHE A 201 -2.23 0.12 6.98
N PHE A 202 -2.47 -0.95 6.21
CA PHE A 202 -1.45 -1.95 5.90
C PHE A 202 -0.70 -1.55 4.63
N GLY A 203 0.57 -1.95 4.52
CA GLY A 203 1.28 -1.83 3.25
C GLY A 203 0.56 -2.60 2.14
N GLU A 204 0.23 -1.92 1.04
CA GLU A 204 -0.33 -2.54 -0.17
C GLU A 204 0.75 -2.60 -1.27
N PRO A 205 0.54 -3.34 -2.38
CA PRO A 205 1.50 -3.35 -3.51
C PRO A 205 1.82 -1.98 -4.11
N PHE A 206 0.98 -0.97 -3.84
CA PHE A 206 1.27 0.42 -4.16
C PHE A 206 2.44 0.97 -3.32
N ASN A 207 2.56 0.58 -2.06
CA ASN A 207 3.49 1.14 -1.09
C ASN A 207 4.90 0.54 -1.22
N LEU A 208 5.92 1.37 -1.00
CA LEU A 208 7.27 0.90 -0.72
C LEU A 208 7.38 0.51 0.76
N LEU A 209 8.27 -0.44 1.08
CA LEU A 209 8.51 -0.84 2.47
C LEU A 209 8.85 0.37 3.38
N GLY A 210 9.65 1.32 2.88
CA GLY A 210 10.00 2.53 3.62
C GLY A 210 8.81 3.46 3.92
N GLU A 211 7.68 3.34 3.21
CA GLU A 211 6.51 4.20 3.41
C GLU A 211 5.60 3.74 4.55
N TYR A 212 5.75 2.47 4.98
CA TYR A 212 5.08 1.89 6.15
C TYR A 212 6.07 1.27 7.15
N GLY A 213 7.37 1.53 7.01
CA GLY A 213 8.42 1.03 7.92
C GLY A 213 8.72 1.96 9.09
N ALA A 214 8.08 3.12 9.19
CA ALA A 214 8.42 4.13 10.21
C ALA A 214 8.21 3.61 11.64
N GLY A 215 7.11 2.89 11.90
CA GLY A 215 6.83 2.29 13.21
C GLY A 215 7.88 1.24 13.61
N TYR A 216 8.36 0.45 12.64
CA TYR A 216 9.43 -0.52 12.85
C TYR A 216 10.72 0.13 13.35
N GLY A 217 11.15 1.21 12.68
CA GLY A 217 12.31 1.98 13.11
C GLY A 217 12.11 2.70 14.46
N ALA A 218 10.91 3.25 14.68
CA ALA A 218 10.56 3.92 15.95
C ALA A 218 10.55 2.96 17.14
N ALA A 219 10.23 1.68 16.94
CA ALA A 219 10.31 0.63 17.94
C ALA A 219 11.76 0.21 18.28
N GLY A 220 12.76 0.72 17.53
CA GLY A 220 14.18 0.42 17.76
C GLY A 220 14.62 -0.94 17.23
N PHE A 221 13.83 -1.54 16.33
CA PHE A 221 14.10 -2.85 15.75
C PHE A 221 15.25 -2.81 14.73
N PRO A 222 16.11 -3.86 14.66
CA PRO A 222 17.24 -3.89 13.75
C PRO A 222 16.78 -4.05 12.29
N ASP A 223 17.42 -3.34 11.37
CA ASP A 223 17.13 -3.50 9.94
C ASP A 223 17.74 -4.82 9.41
N LEU A 224 16.89 -5.86 9.30
CA LEU A 224 17.27 -7.17 8.81
C LEU A 224 17.66 -7.15 7.31
N LEU A 225 17.21 -6.15 6.57
CA LEU A 225 17.54 -5.99 5.14
C LEU A 225 18.91 -5.36 4.93
N ALA A 226 19.48 -4.73 5.96
CA ALA A 226 20.79 -4.07 5.90
C ALA A 226 21.98 -5.05 5.94
N ALA A 227 21.77 -6.33 6.28
CA ALA A 227 22.86 -7.30 6.41
C ALA A 227 23.60 -7.61 5.09
N GLN A 228 23.09 -7.17 3.92
CA GLN A 228 23.72 -7.29 2.59
C GLN A 228 24.27 -8.68 2.19
N GLY A 229 23.84 -9.76 2.85
CA GLY A 229 24.31 -11.13 2.60
C GLY A 229 25.29 -11.67 3.65
N ASP A 230 25.67 -10.89 4.65
CA ASP A 230 26.39 -11.39 5.82
C ASP A 230 25.44 -12.17 6.73
N LEU A 231 25.60 -13.50 6.73
CA LEU A 231 24.74 -14.42 7.48
C LEU A 231 24.99 -14.38 8.99
N ALA A 232 26.19 -13.99 9.43
CA ALA A 232 26.49 -13.85 10.85
C ALA A 232 25.79 -12.61 11.41
N VAL A 233 25.91 -11.48 10.72
CA VAL A 233 25.22 -10.23 11.06
C VAL A 233 23.70 -10.45 11.07
N LEU A 234 23.16 -11.11 10.04
CA LEU A 234 21.73 -11.39 9.98
C LEU A 234 21.24 -12.28 11.14
N ALA A 235 22.03 -13.28 11.52
CA ALA A 235 21.71 -14.16 12.63
C ALA A 235 21.71 -13.41 13.98
N GLU A 236 22.62 -12.45 14.17
CA GLU A 236 22.63 -11.58 15.36
C GLU A 236 21.41 -10.63 15.36
N GLN A 237 21.16 -9.96 14.24
CA GLN A 237 20.05 -9.02 14.12
C GLN A 237 18.69 -9.70 14.36
N VAL A 238 18.46 -10.91 13.86
CA VAL A 238 17.18 -11.61 14.09
C VAL A 238 17.01 -12.06 15.55
N GLN A 239 18.10 -12.32 16.28
CA GLN A 239 18.04 -12.59 17.73
C GLN A 239 17.76 -11.32 18.53
N GLN A 240 18.37 -10.20 18.13
CA GLN A 240 18.10 -8.90 18.72
C GLN A 240 16.64 -8.50 18.51
N LEU A 241 16.12 -8.67 17.28
CA LEU A 241 14.72 -8.41 16.95
C LEU A 241 13.77 -9.20 17.85
N ASP A 242 14.01 -10.49 18.02
CA ASP A 242 13.19 -11.36 18.88
C ASP A 242 13.07 -10.82 20.31
N SER A 243 14.21 -10.46 20.90
CA SER A 243 14.27 -9.91 22.26
C SER A 243 13.53 -8.57 22.38
N GLN A 244 13.74 -7.67 21.41
CA GLN A 244 13.08 -6.36 21.39
C GLN A 244 11.59 -6.48 21.12
N MET A 245 11.16 -7.42 20.27
CA MET A 245 9.76 -7.64 19.95
C MET A 245 8.98 -8.17 21.16
N GLN A 246 9.55 -9.11 21.92
CA GLN A 246 8.96 -9.55 23.19
C GLN A 246 8.76 -8.37 24.15
N GLY A 247 9.78 -7.52 24.31
CA GLY A 247 9.71 -6.34 25.17
C GLY A 247 8.67 -5.32 24.71
N TRP A 248 8.63 -5.05 23.40
CA TRP A 248 7.66 -4.13 22.79
C TRP A 248 6.23 -4.64 22.98
N LEU A 249 5.95 -5.89 22.64
CA LEU A 249 4.63 -6.52 22.79
C LEU A 249 4.15 -6.48 24.25
N THR A 250 5.01 -6.85 25.19
CA THR A 250 4.70 -6.84 26.63
C THR A 250 4.36 -5.43 27.12
N THR A 251 5.15 -4.43 26.70
CA THR A 251 4.92 -3.02 27.08
C THR A 251 3.61 -2.47 26.53
N HIS A 252 3.12 -3.04 25.42
CA HIS A 252 1.84 -2.68 24.80
C HIS A 252 0.68 -3.59 25.22
N GLY A 253 0.87 -4.42 26.26
CA GLY A 253 -0.16 -5.27 26.83
C GLY A 253 -0.54 -6.49 25.98
N VAL A 254 0.29 -6.86 25.00
CA VAL A 254 0.07 -8.04 24.17
C VAL A 254 0.60 -9.28 24.88
N VAL A 255 -0.25 -10.29 25.03
CA VAL A 255 0.14 -11.58 25.62
C VAL A 255 0.87 -12.41 24.57
N LEU A 256 2.10 -12.84 24.88
CA LEU A 256 2.96 -13.57 23.92
C LEU A 256 2.52 -15.02 23.70
N ASN A 257 1.70 -15.59 24.59
CA ASN A 257 1.28 -16.99 24.60
C ASN A 257 2.48 -17.97 24.50
N VAL A 258 3.62 -17.58 25.07
CA VAL A 258 4.80 -18.44 25.18
C VAL A 258 4.63 -19.36 26.37
N LEU A 259 4.41 -20.63 26.09
CA LEU A 259 4.22 -21.66 27.10
C LEU A 259 5.60 -22.21 27.48
N ALA A 260 5.91 -22.16 28.78
CA ALA A 260 7.23 -22.55 29.27
C ALA A 260 7.43 -24.07 29.28
N ASP A 261 6.35 -24.83 29.41
CA ASP A 261 6.36 -26.29 29.53
C ASP A 261 5.01 -26.92 29.16
N GLU A 262 4.94 -28.25 29.23
CA GLU A 262 3.75 -29.04 28.95
C GLU A 262 2.60 -28.76 29.92
N ALA A 263 2.90 -28.40 31.17
CA ALA A 263 1.88 -28.03 32.15
C ALA A 263 1.22 -26.70 31.79
N ALA A 264 2.01 -25.70 31.39
CA ALA A 264 1.52 -24.42 30.88
C ALA A 264 0.66 -24.60 29.61
N LEU A 265 1.02 -25.56 28.74
CA LEU A 265 0.20 -25.91 27.58
C LEU A 265 -1.15 -26.50 27.98
N GLN A 266 -1.17 -27.43 28.94
CA GLN A 266 -2.42 -28.02 29.44
C GLN A 266 -3.34 -26.95 30.05
N ASP A 267 -2.79 -26.08 30.91
CA ASP A 267 -3.53 -24.98 31.53
C ASP A 267 -4.12 -24.01 30.48
N PHE A 268 -3.36 -23.70 29.43
CA PHE A 268 -3.83 -22.85 28.32
C PHE A 268 -4.99 -23.49 27.54
N LEU A 269 -4.89 -24.79 27.24
CA LEU A 269 -5.95 -25.53 26.53
C LEU A 269 -7.23 -25.61 27.35
N ASP A 270 -7.12 -25.86 28.65
CA ASP A 270 -8.26 -25.98 29.55
C ASP A 270 -9.02 -24.64 29.70
N GLN A 271 -8.31 -23.52 29.76
CA GLN A 271 -8.91 -22.17 29.80
C GLN A 271 -9.67 -21.83 28.50
N ARG A 272 -9.15 -22.25 27.34
CA ARG A 272 -9.84 -22.04 26.06
C ARG A 272 -11.11 -22.88 25.92
N MET A 273 -11.08 -24.13 26.37
CA MET A 273 -12.25 -25.00 26.32
C MET A 273 -13.41 -24.50 27.22
N ILE A 274 -13.09 -23.84 28.34
CA ILE A 274 -14.10 -23.21 29.21
C ILE A 274 -14.75 -22.00 28.52
N HIS A 275 -13.97 -21.24 27.74
CA HIS A 275 -14.44 -20.01 27.10
C HIS A 275 -15.28 -20.24 25.83
N GLU A 276 -15.19 -21.42 25.22
CA GLU A 276 -16.01 -21.85 24.07
C GLU A 276 -17.31 -22.57 24.49
N ALA A 277 -17.45 -22.94 25.77
CA ALA A 277 -18.60 -23.67 26.30
C ALA A 277 -19.65 -22.78 27.01
N GLY A 278 -19.43 -21.47 27.09
CA GLY A 278 -20.34 -20.48 27.69
C GLY A 278 -20.80 -19.42 26.68
#